data_AF-A0A453CFW3-F1
#
_entry.id   AF-A0A453CFW3-F1
#
_cell.length_a   1.000
_cell.length_b   1.000
_cell.length_c   1.000
_cell.angle_alpha   90.00
_cell.angle_beta   90.00
_cell.angle_gamma   90.00
#
_symmetry.space_group_name_H-M   'P 1'
#
loop_
_entity.id
_entity.type
_entity.pdbx_description
1 polymer ?
#
loop_
_entity_poly.entity_id
_entity_poly.type
_entity_poly.pdbx_seq_one_letter_code
_entity_poly.pdbx_strand_id
1 'polypeptide(L)'
;LLNMIPVFQGMDVNCGSFLIRHTKSAIEKGKIQEEDINHALYNLFSVQLRLGLFEKASENQWFTRLGPSNVCTKEHRELAAEAVRQGTVLLKNDDSFLPLKRSEVSHIAMIGAAANDAYIMGGDYTGAPCDPITFLKGMQAFVPQTTVAGGCKNVSCDSTDGFGEAIEAAKRADIVVVIAGLNLTQETEDLDRVTLLLPGKQQDLVNIIASVTKKPIVLVITGGGPVDVSFAKQDTRIASVLWIGYPGEVGGQVLPEILFGEYNPGE
;
A
#
# COMPACT_ATOMS: atom_id res chain seq x y z
N LEU A 1 6.84 -40.86 11.59
CA LEU A 1 6.08 -39.63 11.26
C LEU A 1 4.82 -39.43 12.12
N LEU A 2 4.52 -40.31 13.09
CA LEU A 2 3.51 -40.10 14.13
C LEU A 2 4.22 -39.54 15.36
N ASN A 3 3.83 -38.34 15.85
CA ASN A 3 3.82 -37.91 17.27
C ASN A 3 3.91 -36.38 17.51
N MET A 4 3.81 -35.52 16.51
CA MET A 4 3.67 -34.09 16.79
C MET A 4 2.18 -33.71 16.86
N ILE A 5 1.58 -33.86 18.05
CA ILE A 5 0.32 -33.16 18.31
C ILE A 5 0.69 -31.74 18.72
N PRO A 6 0.22 -30.71 17.99
CA PRO A 6 0.65 -29.33 18.21
C PRO A 6 0.53 -28.84 19.65
N VAL A 7 -0.48 -29.31 20.40
CA VAL A 7 -0.68 -28.97 21.82
C VAL A 7 0.56 -29.33 22.68
N PHE A 8 1.23 -30.46 22.42
CA PHE A 8 2.46 -30.82 23.17
C PHE A 8 3.65 -29.92 22.91
N GLN A 9 3.63 -29.17 21.81
CA GLN A 9 4.70 -28.24 21.47
C GLN A 9 4.39 -26.81 21.94
N GLY A 10 3.41 -26.65 22.82
CA GLY A 10 3.03 -25.37 23.39
C GLY A 10 2.08 -24.55 22.51
N MET A 11 1.38 -25.20 21.56
CA MET A 11 0.34 -24.52 20.78
C MET A 11 -0.97 -24.49 21.58
N ASP A 12 -1.27 -23.34 22.18
CA ASP A 12 -2.48 -23.15 23.00
C ASP A 12 -3.75 -22.95 22.16
N VAL A 13 -3.63 -22.31 20.99
CA VAL A 13 -4.77 -21.94 20.13
C VAL A 13 -4.49 -22.35 18.68
N ASN A 14 -5.51 -22.91 18.01
CA ASN A 14 -5.47 -23.20 16.59
C ASN A 14 -6.38 -22.23 15.83
N CYS A 15 -5.80 -21.38 14.99
CA CYS A 15 -6.55 -20.64 13.98
C CYS A 15 -7.00 -21.63 12.88
N GLY A 16 -8.20 -22.18 13.02
CA GLY A 16 -8.73 -23.22 12.13
C GLY A 16 -9.62 -24.23 12.85
N SER A 17 -9.81 -25.39 12.22
CA SER A 17 -10.72 -26.44 12.73
C SER A 17 -10.00 -27.73 13.14
N PHE A 18 -8.66 -27.76 13.09
CA PHE A 18 -7.89 -28.97 13.30
C PHE A 18 -8.09 -29.53 14.72
N LEU A 19 -7.89 -28.69 15.75
CA LEU A 19 -8.09 -29.11 17.13
C LEU A 19 -9.56 -29.48 17.38
N ILE A 20 -10.52 -28.70 16.88
CA ILE A 20 -11.96 -28.99 17.02
C ILE A 20 -12.30 -30.39 16.49
N ARG A 21 -11.71 -30.79 15.35
CA ARG A 21 -12.00 -32.07 14.70
C ARG A 21 -11.24 -33.26 15.28
N HIS A 22 -10.06 -33.04 15.85
CA HIS A 22 -9.13 -34.13 16.15
C HIS A 22 -8.77 -34.29 17.62
N THR A 23 -8.97 -33.29 18.47
CA THR A 23 -8.56 -33.32 19.88
C THR A 23 -9.20 -34.49 20.63
N LYS A 24 -10.52 -34.72 20.50
CA LYS A 24 -11.20 -35.84 21.17
C LYS A 24 -10.61 -37.21 20.79
N SER A 25 -10.44 -37.46 19.48
CA SER A 25 -9.86 -38.73 19.02
C SER A 25 -8.40 -38.88 19.47
N ALA A 26 -7.67 -37.78 19.61
CA ALA A 26 -6.31 -37.79 20.10
C ALA A 26 -6.24 -38.17 21.59
N ILE A 27 -7.20 -37.72 22.42
CA ILE A 27 -7.34 -38.18 23.82
C ILE A 27 -7.70 -39.67 23.87
N GLU A 28 -8.72 -40.10 23.11
CA GLU A 28 -9.19 -41.50 23.09
C GLU A 28 -8.07 -42.48 22.68
N LYS A 29 -7.15 -42.04 21.81
CA LYS A 29 -6.00 -42.82 21.36
C LYS A 29 -4.78 -42.69 22.29
N GLY A 30 -4.94 -42.05 23.45
CA GLY A 30 -3.88 -41.81 24.44
C GLY A 30 -2.73 -40.96 23.89
N LYS A 31 -2.98 -40.20 22.82
CA LYS A 31 -1.95 -39.38 22.21
C LYS A 31 -1.76 -38.10 23.01
N ILE A 32 -2.82 -37.44 23.49
CA ILE A 32 -2.77 -36.33 24.46
C ILE A 32 -3.61 -36.68 25.69
N GLN A 33 -3.38 -35.96 26.78
CA GLN A 33 -4.17 -36.00 28.00
C GLN A 33 -5.09 -34.78 28.10
N GLU A 34 -6.12 -34.87 28.94
CA GLU A 34 -6.99 -33.73 29.23
C GLU A 34 -6.23 -32.57 29.88
N GLU A 35 -5.21 -32.87 30.69
CA GLU A 35 -4.32 -31.87 31.31
C GLU A 35 -3.63 -30.98 30.26
N ASP A 36 -3.28 -31.53 29.10
CA ASP A 36 -2.66 -30.76 28.01
C ASP A 36 -3.62 -29.67 27.47
N ILE A 37 -4.92 -29.97 27.44
CA ILE A 37 -5.97 -29.02 27.05
C ILE A 37 -6.20 -28.02 28.18
N ASN A 38 -6.22 -28.47 29.43
CA ASN A 38 -6.38 -27.60 30.59
C ASN A 38 -5.27 -26.55 30.68
N HIS A 39 -4.03 -26.91 30.38
CA HIS A 39 -2.92 -25.97 30.31
C HIS A 39 -3.11 -24.92 29.20
N ALA A 40 -3.51 -25.35 28.00
CA ALA A 40 -3.77 -24.42 26.89
C ALA A 40 -4.91 -23.43 27.23
N LEU A 41 -5.99 -23.92 27.84
CA LEU A 41 -7.11 -23.09 28.30
C LEU A 41 -6.69 -22.16 29.43
N TYR A 42 -5.88 -22.65 30.38
CA TYR A 42 -5.36 -21.84 31.47
C TYR A 42 -4.54 -20.66 30.93
N ASN A 43 -3.65 -20.90 29.96
CA ASN A 43 -2.87 -19.84 29.31
C ASN A 43 -3.78 -18.82 28.59
N LEU A 44 -4.74 -19.30 27.80
CA LEU A 44 -5.68 -18.45 27.06
C LEU A 44 -6.51 -17.57 28.01
N PHE A 45 -7.15 -18.16 29.02
CA PHE A 45 -7.98 -17.42 29.96
C PHE A 45 -7.16 -16.52 30.89
N SER A 46 -5.92 -16.89 31.22
CA SER A 46 -5.02 -16.01 31.98
C SER A 46 -4.76 -14.69 31.26
N VAL A 47 -4.58 -14.73 29.93
CA VAL A 47 -4.44 -13.51 29.13
C VAL A 47 -5.75 -12.72 29.10
N GLN A 48 -6.89 -13.38 28.89
CA GLN A 48 -8.21 -12.71 28.86
C GLN A 48 -8.59 -12.05 30.19
N LEU A 49 -8.25 -12.70 31.31
CA LEU A 49 -8.42 -12.13 32.66
C LEU A 49 -7.50 -10.92 32.87
N ARG A 50 -6.24 -10.98 32.44
CA ARG A 50 -5.32 -9.82 32.50
C ARG A 50 -5.77 -8.64 31.64
N LEU A 51 -6.46 -8.91 30.53
CA LEU A 51 -7.09 -7.89 29.69
C LEU A 51 -8.42 -7.37 30.26
N GLY A 52 -8.92 -7.98 31.33
CA GLY A 52 -10.13 -7.57 32.03
C GLY A 52 -11.45 -7.89 31.35
N LEU A 53 -11.46 -8.87 30.44
CA LEU A 53 -12.64 -9.22 29.63
C LEU A 53 -13.83 -9.77 30.45
N PHE A 54 -13.59 -10.16 31.70
CA PHE A 54 -14.61 -10.70 32.62
C PHE A 54 -15.06 -9.67 33.68
N GLU A 55 -14.46 -8.49 33.72
CA GLU A 55 -14.88 -7.43 34.63
C GLU A 55 -15.99 -6.57 34.02
N LYS A 56 -16.81 -5.97 34.89
CA LYS A 56 -17.73 -4.92 34.45
C LYS A 56 -16.93 -3.70 34.03
N ALA A 57 -17.32 -3.09 32.91
CA ALA A 57 -16.76 -1.82 32.47
C ALA A 57 -16.76 -0.83 33.65
N SER A 58 -15.58 -0.31 33.96
CA SER A 58 -15.36 0.60 35.07
C SER A 58 -14.53 1.79 34.62
N GLU A 59 -14.66 2.91 35.31
CA GLU A 59 -13.96 4.16 34.96
C GLU A 59 -12.44 4.02 34.97
N ASN A 60 -11.90 3.06 35.73
CA ASN A 60 -10.46 2.79 35.85
C ASN A 60 -9.91 1.92 34.70
N GLN A 61 -10.75 1.37 33.83
CA GLN A 61 -10.33 0.57 32.67
C GLN A 61 -10.43 1.40 31.39
N TRP A 62 -9.37 2.12 31.07
CA TRP A 62 -9.40 3.12 29.99
C TRP A 62 -9.80 2.56 28.62
N PHE A 63 -9.45 1.31 28.31
CA PHE A 63 -9.82 0.63 27.06
C PHE A 63 -11.34 0.47 26.88
N THR A 64 -12.10 0.38 27.98
CA THR A 64 -13.57 0.24 27.93
C THR A 64 -14.28 1.53 27.54
N ARG A 65 -13.54 2.65 27.49
CA ARG A 65 -14.04 3.97 27.08
C ARG A 65 -13.81 4.27 25.60
N LEU A 66 -13.03 3.44 24.89
CA LEU A 66 -12.78 3.62 23.47
C LEU A 66 -14.01 3.19 22.66
N GLY A 67 -14.35 3.98 21.65
CA GLY A 67 -15.46 3.70 20.76
C GLY A 67 -15.26 4.31 19.36
N PRO A 68 -16.31 4.33 18.53
CA PRO A 68 -16.22 4.83 17.16
C PRO A 68 -15.69 6.26 17.03
N SER A 69 -15.94 7.13 18.01
CA SER A 69 -15.42 8.51 18.02
C SER A 69 -13.90 8.60 18.22
N ASN A 70 -13.25 7.52 18.62
CA ASN A 70 -11.79 7.43 18.75
C ASN A 70 -11.14 6.82 17.49
N VAL A 71 -11.93 6.40 16.51
CA VAL A 71 -11.44 5.85 15.24
C VAL A 71 -11.46 6.97 14.20
N CYS A 72 -10.51 6.96 13.25
CA CYS A 72 -10.44 7.96 12.17
C CYS A 72 -10.28 9.42 12.63
N THR A 73 -9.72 9.67 13.82
CA THR A 73 -9.51 11.05 14.28
C THR A 73 -8.51 11.77 13.38
N LYS A 74 -8.53 13.11 13.41
CA LYS A 74 -7.58 13.92 12.65
C LYS A 74 -6.14 13.56 13.01
N GLU A 75 -5.87 13.32 14.28
CA GLU A 75 -4.55 12.97 14.80
C GLU A 75 -4.07 11.62 14.27
N HIS A 76 -4.97 10.62 14.15
CA HIS A 76 -4.62 9.31 13.56
C HIS A 76 -4.32 9.42 12.07
N ARG A 77 -5.10 10.23 11.34
CA ARG A 77 -4.87 10.48 9.91
C ARG A 77 -3.57 11.25 9.67
N GLU A 78 -3.25 12.21 10.53
CA GLU A 78 -1.98 12.94 10.46
C GLU A 78 -0.79 12.02 10.74
N LEU A 79 -0.90 11.13 11.73
CA LEU A 79 0.12 10.13 11.99
C LEU A 79 0.32 9.19 10.80
N ALA A 80 -0.76 8.78 10.13
CA ALA A 80 -0.67 8.02 8.89
C ALA A 80 0.02 8.82 7.77
N ALA A 81 -0.29 10.12 7.63
CA ALA A 81 0.33 10.98 6.63
C ALA A 81 1.83 11.12 6.89
N GLU A 82 2.22 11.30 8.16
CA GLU A 82 3.62 11.36 8.58
C GLU A 82 4.38 10.08 8.27
N ALA A 83 3.75 8.92 8.47
CA ALA A 83 4.35 7.63 8.10
C ALA A 83 4.58 7.52 6.58
N VAL A 84 3.67 8.03 5.75
CA VAL A 84 3.85 8.07 4.28
C VAL A 84 4.95 9.05 3.89
N ARG A 85 4.99 10.24 4.51
CA ARG A 85 6.02 11.25 4.28
C ARG A 85 7.41 10.67 4.51
N GLN A 86 7.64 10.12 5.71
CA GLN A 86 8.92 9.50 6.09
C GLN A 86 9.22 8.21 5.33
N GLY A 87 8.20 7.48 4.89
CA GLY A 87 8.34 6.21 4.17
C GLY A 87 8.59 6.34 2.67
N THR A 88 8.36 7.53 2.09
CA THR A 88 8.58 7.75 0.65
C THR A 88 10.06 7.88 0.35
N VAL A 89 10.52 7.20 -0.71
CA VAL A 89 11.94 7.20 -1.11
C VAL A 89 12.11 7.87 -2.46
N LEU A 90 12.95 8.90 -2.52
CA LEU A 90 13.39 9.52 -3.77
C LEU A 90 14.57 8.75 -4.36
N LEU A 91 14.33 7.99 -5.43
CA LEU A 91 15.31 7.10 -6.06
C LEU A 91 16.15 7.81 -7.13
N LYS A 92 15.57 8.81 -7.80
CA LYS A 92 16.21 9.59 -8.86
C LYS A 92 15.65 11.01 -8.86
N ASN A 93 16.51 12.00 -9.02
CA ASN A 93 16.14 13.40 -9.22
C ASN A 93 17.20 14.10 -10.09
N ASP A 94 16.99 14.12 -11.40
CA ASP A 94 17.90 14.73 -12.37
C ASP A 94 17.79 16.26 -12.32
N ASP A 95 18.91 16.95 -12.44
CA ASP A 95 19.02 18.42 -12.52
C ASP A 95 18.25 19.18 -11.41
N SER A 96 18.09 18.55 -10.23
CA SER A 96 17.29 19.09 -9.13
C SER A 96 15.86 19.44 -9.56
N PHE A 97 15.25 18.60 -10.43
CA PHE A 97 13.92 18.83 -10.98
C PHE A 97 12.83 18.96 -9.92
N LEU A 98 12.86 18.11 -8.89
CA LEU A 98 12.06 18.27 -7.68
C LEU A 98 12.82 19.09 -6.63
N PRO A 99 12.12 19.94 -5.85
CA PRO A 99 10.66 20.13 -5.85
C PRO A 99 10.15 21.05 -6.97
N LEU A 100 8.93 20.77 -7.42
CA LEU A 100 8.18 21.59 -8.37
C LEU A 100 7.74 22.90 -7.72
N LYS A 101 7.69 23.97 -8.52
CA LYS A 101 7.14 25.25 -8.10
C LYS A 101 5.71 25.40 -8.58
N ARG A 102 4.78 25.63 -7.65
CA ARG A 102 3.35 25.84 -7.95
C ARG A 102 3.10 26.92 -9.02
N SER A 103 3.93 27.96 -9.08
CA SER A 103 3.81 29.05 -10.06
C SER A 103 4.24 28.68 -11.49
N GLU A 104 4.96 27.58 -11.66
CA GLU A 104 5.54 27.17 -12.95
C GLU A 104 4.78 25.99 -13.59
N VAL A 105 3.82 25.39 -12.87
CA VAL A 105 3.07 24.21 -13.32
C VAL A 105 1.60 24.54 -13.42
N SER A 106 1.08 24.61 -14.64
CA SER A 106 -0.34 24.90 -14.87
C SER A 106 -1.15 23.64 -15.13
N HIS A 107 -0.55 22.61 -15.76
CA HIS A 107 -1.22 21.36 -16.09
C HIS A 107 -0.38 20.12 -15.77
N ILE A 108 -0.98 19.15 -15.08
CA ILE A 108 -0.37 17.84 -14.81
C ILE A 108 -1.21 16.74 -15.47
N ALA A 109 -0.57 15.79 -16.13
CA ALA A 109 -1.20 14.53 -16.53
C ALA A 109 -0.80 13.42 -15.56
N MET A 110 -1.77 12.88 -14.82
CA MET A 110 -1.62 11.70 -13.98
C MET A 110 -1.94 10.46 -14.81
N ILE A 111 -0.95 9.62 -15.07
CA ILE A 111 -1.09 8.46 -15.95
C ILE A 111 -0.87 7.17 -15.17
N GLY A 112 -1.71 6.17 -15.40
CA GLY A 112 -1.55 4.85 -14.81
C GLY A 112 -2.83 4.34 -14.17
N ALA A 113 -3.01 3.02 -14.15
CA ALA A 113 -4.20 2.38 -13.58
C ALA A 113 -4.45 2.76 -12.11
N ALA A 114 -3.38 3.15 -11.41
CA ALA A 114 -3.42 3.53 -10.00
C ALA A 114 -3.69 5.01 -9.72
N ALA A 115 -3.73 5.86 -10.75
CA ALA A 115 -3.78 7.31 -10.57
C ALA A 115 -5.05 7.81 -9.88
N ASN A 116 -6.18 7.12 -10.06
CA ASN A 116 -7.47 7.52 -9.49
C ASN A 116 -8.22 6.38 -8.78
N ASP A 117 -7.46 5.51 -8.11
CA ASP A 117 -8.01 4.46 -7.26
C ASP A 117 -7.27 4.51 -5.92
N ALA A 118 -8.00 4.73 -4.83
CA ALA A 118 -7.41 4.82 -3.50
C ALA A 118 -7.46 3.49 -2.74
N TYR A 119 -8.26 2.51 -3.19
CA TYR A 119 -8.33 1.20 -2.53
C TYR A 119 -7.08 0.37 -2.81
N ILE A 120 -6.48 0.55 -3.98
CA ILE A 120 -5.20 -0.08 -4.33
C ILE A 120 -3.98 0.49 -3.57
N MET A 121 -4.15 1.60 -2.86
CA MET A 121 -3.08 2.20 -2.03
C MET A 121 -2.95 1.48 -0.70
N GLY A 122 -3.97 0.71 -0.30
CA GLY A 122 -3.87 -0.25 0.79
C GLY A 122 -3.06 -1.47 0.36
N GLY A 123 -2.19 -1.93 1.26
CA GLY A 123 -1.56 -3.24 1.14
C GLY A 123 -2.49 -4.35 1.61
N ASP A 124 -1.91 -5.52 1.85
CA ASP A 124 -2.63 -6.67 2.39
C ASP A 124 -3.06 -6.38 3.85
N TYR A 125 -4.03 -7.15 4.36
CA TYR A 125 -4.54 -7.03 5.73
C TYR A 125 -5.05 -5.62 6.10
N THR A 126 -5.58 -4.87 5.12
CA THR A 126 -6.14 -3.54 5.34
C THR A 126 -7.67 -3.56 5.51
N GLY A 127 -8.17 -2.70 6.40
CA GLY A 127 -9.61 -2.47 6.60
C GLY A 127 -10.17 -1.41 5.63
N ALA A 128 -11.46 -1.11 5.77
CA ALA A 128 -12.08 -0.02 5.02
C ALA A 128 -11.47 1.34 5.45
N PRO A 129 -10.93 2.15 4.52
CA PRO A 129 -10.37 3.46 4.85
C PRO A 129 -11.46 4.44 5.28
N CYS A 130 -11.09 5.43 6.10
CA CYS A 130 -12.03 6.40 6.66
C CYS A 130 -12.46 7.44 5.63
N ASP A 131 -11.49 8.05 4.95
CA ASP A 131 -11.69 9.07 3.92
C ASP A 131 -10.49 9.04 2.96
N PRO A 132 -10.47 8.06 2.04
CA PRO A 132 -9.33 7.84 1.17
C PRO A 132 -9.20 8.94 0.11
N ILE A 133 -7.97 9.37 -0.13
CA ILE A 133 -7.62 10.40 -1.11
C ILE A 133 -6.85 9.73 -2.26
N THR A 134 -7.37 9.81 -3.47
CA THR A 134 -6.66 9.34 -4.68
C THR A 134 -5.50 10.27 -5.03
N PHE A 135 -4.50 9.77 -5.78
CA PHE A 135 -3.40 10.61 -6.26
C PHE A 135 -3.91 11.77 -7.13
N LEU A 136 -4.91 11.50 -7.98
CA LEU A 136 -5.61 12.53 -8.74
C LEU A 136 -6.20 13.61 -7.83
N LYS A 137 -7.00 13.23 -6.82
CA LYS A 137 -7.67 14.19 -5.92
C LYS A 137 -6.66 15.04 -5.14
N GLY A 138 -5.60 14.43 -4.63
CA GLY A 138 -4.55 15.16 -3.93
C GLY A 138 -3.80 16.11 -4.85
N MET A 139 -3.42 15.66 -6.06
CA MET A 139 -2.73 16.51 -7.03
C MET A 139 -3.59 17.70 -7.47
N GLN A 140 -4.91 17.49 -7.64
CA GLN A 140 -5.87 18.55 -7.96
C GLN A 140 -5.96 19.65 -6.90
N ALA A 141 -5.63 19.36 -5.64
CA ALA A 141 -5.55 20.38 -4.59
C ALA A 141 -4.36 21.34 -4.76
N PHE A 142 -3.31 20.91 -5.49
CA PHE A 142 -2.14 21.73 -5.79
C PHE A 142 -2.23 22.37 -7.18
N VAL A 143 -2.66 21.60 -8.18
CA VAL A 143 -2.82 22.01 -9.58
C VAL A 143 -4.23 21.63 -10.04
N PRO A 144 -5.22 22.55 -10.02
CA PRO A 144 -6.61 22.24 -10.35
C PRO A 144 -6.80 21.65 -11.75
N GLN A 145 -5.94 22.02 -12.70
CA GLN A 145 -5.94 21.48 -14.06
C GLN A 145 -5.10 20.19 -14.16
N THR A 146 -5.35 19.25 -13.24
CA THR A 146 -4.77 17.90 -13.31
C THR A 146 -5.75 16.94 -13.99
N THR A 147 -5.30 16.31 -15.06
CA THR A 147 -6.06 15.29 -15.81
C THR A 147 -5.57 13.90 -15.48
N VAL A 148 -6.42 12.89 -15.73
CA VAL A 148 -6.09 11.48 -15.54
C VAL A 148 -6.24 10.73 -16.86
N ALA A 149 -5.34 9.79 -17.11
CA ALA A 149 -5.51 8.77 -18.15
C ALA A 149 -5.00 7.43 -17.63
N GLY A 150 -5.77 6.35 -17.79
CA GLY A 150 -5.38 5.05 -17.26
C GLY A 150 -4.11 4.50 -17.92
N GLY A 151 -4.02 4.62 -19.26
CA GLY A 151 -2.98 3.98 -20.07
C GLY A 151 -3.16 2.46 -20.12
N CYS A 152 -3.06 1.83 -18.95
CA CYS A 152 -3.45 0.45 -18.68
C CYS A 152 -4.85 0.41 -18.03
N LYS A 153 -5.61 -0.66 -18.28
CA LYS A 153 -6.93 -0.87 -17.63
C LYS A 153 -6.80 -1.23 -16.14
N ASN A 154 -5.73 -1.93 -15.78
CA ASN A 154 -5.44 -2.41 -14.43
C ASN A 154 -3.91 -2.49 -14.25
N VAL A 155 -3.46 -2.88 -13.04
CA VAL A 155 -2.04 -3.00 -12.72
C VAL A 155 -1.35 -4.10 -13.53
N SER A 156 -2.00 -5.23 -13.85
CA SER A 156 -1.42 -6.27 -14.71
C SER A 156 -1.01 -5.73 -16.09
N CYS A 157 -1.75 -4.74 -16.61
CA CYS A 157 -1.46 -4.04 -17.87
C CYS A 157 -1.22 -4.99 -19.06
N ASP A 158 -2.21 -5.85 -19.35
CA ASP A 158 -2.09 -6.89 -20.39
C ASP A 158 -2.32 -6.39 -21.83
N SER A 159 -2.72 -5.12 -22.01
CA SER A 159 -3.05 -4.52 -23.31
C SER A 159 -2.56 -3.07 -23.42
N THR A 160 -2.37 -2.61 -24.67
CA THR A 160 -1.99 -1.23 -25.01
C THR A 160 -3.17 -0.35 -25.43
N ASP A 161 -4.41 -0.82 -25.33
CA ASP A 161 -5.60 -0.12 -25.85
C ASP A 161 -5.76 1.31 -25.30
N GLY A 162 -5.36 1.55 -24.04
CA GLY A 162 -5.43 2.86 -23.39
C GLY A 162 -4.22 3.77 -23.64
N PHE A 163 -3.19 3.30 -24.36
CA PHE A 163 -1.95 4.07 -24.55
C PHE A 163 -2.21 5.37 -25.34
N GLY A 164 -3.12 5.33 -26.31
CA GLY A 164 -3.46 6.52 -27.11
C GLY A 164 -3.98 7.68 -26.25
N GLU A 165 -4.87 7.37 -25.28
CA GLU A 165 -5.39 8.37 -24.34
C GLU A 165 -4.29 8.95 -23.45
N ALA A 166 -3.44 8.08 -22.89
CA ALA A 166 -2.30 8.47 -22.06
C ALA A 166 -1.31 9.38 -22.82
N ILE A 167 -1.04 9.07 -24.09
CA ILE A 167 -0.18 9.89 -24.95
C ILE A 167 -0.77 11.27 -25.18
N GLU A 168 -2.07 11.37 -25.47
CA GLU A 168 -2.72 12.66 -25.69
C GLU A 168 -2.80 13.51 -24.42
N ALA A 169 -3.01 12.89 -23.25
CA ALA A 169 -2.91 13.58 -21.97
C ALA A 169 -1.48 14.10 -21.72
N ALA A 170 -0.47 13.25 -21.94
CA ALA A 170 0.94 13.61 -21.75
C ALA A 170 1.40 14.78 -22.64
N LYS A 171 0.89 14.90 -23.87
CA LYS A 171 1.23 16.00 -24.79
C LYS A 171 0.66 17.34 -24.36
N ARG A 172 -0.47 17.35 -23.63
CA ARG A 172 -1.16 18.58 -23.21
C ARG A 172 -0.66 19.12 -21.87
N ALA A 173 0.06 18.31 -21.11
CA ALA A 173 0.55 18.68 -19.79
C ALA A 173 1.87 19.47 -19.82
N ASP A 174 2.16 20.14 -18.71
CA ASP A 174 3.48 20.70 -18.43
C ASP A 174 4.39 19.65 -17.81
N ILE A 175 3.82 18.78 -16.98
CA ILE A 175 4.50 17.69 -16.30
C ILE A 175 3.65 16.43 -16.40
N VAL A 176 4.31 15.30 -16.60
CA VAL A 176 3.66 13.99 -16.64
C VAL A 176 4.05 13.20 -15.42
N VAL A 177 3.07 12.72 -14.65
CA VAL A 177 3.29 11.86 -13.49
C VAL A 177 2.75 10.49 -13.84
N VAL A 178 3.63 9.51 -13.99
CA VAL A 178 3.24 8.11 -14.28
C VAL A 178 3.26 7.30 -13.00
N ILE A 179 2.12 6.77 -12.60
CA ILE A 179 1.96 5.84 -11.49
C ILE A 179 2.05 4.40 -12.03
N ALA A 180 3.11 3.71 -11.64
CA ALA A 180 3.40 2.34 -12.02
C ALA A 180 3.69 1.49 -10.76
N GLY A 181 3.89 0.20 -10.93
CA GLY A 181 4.28 -0.72 -9.87
C GLY A 181 3.30 -1.87 -9.69
N LEU A 182 3.05 -2.21 -8.43
CA LEU A 182 2.34 -3.42 -8.02
C LEU A 182 1.09 -3.08 -7.20
N ASN A 183 0.23 -4.09 -7.07
CA ASN A 183 -0.84 -4.13 -6.07
C ASN A 183 -1.10 -5.59 -5.68
N LEU A 184 -2.13 -5.85 -4.89
CA LEU A 184 -2.49 -7.19 -4.42
C LEU A 184 -2.89 -8.19 -5.52
N THR A 185 -3.08 -7.75 -6.77
CA THR A 185 -3.24 -8.69 -7.91
C THR A 185 -1.92 -9.30 -8.35
N GLN A 186 -0.80 -8.72 -7.93
CA GLN A 186 0.56 -9.14 -8.29
C GLN A 186 1.29 -9.77 -7.10
N GLU A 187 1.05 -9.29 -5.88
CA GLU A 187 1.73 -9.76 -4.66
C GLU A 187 0.77 -9.76 -3.47
N THR A 188 0.50 -10.94 -2.90
CA THR A 188 -0.33 -11.11 -1.69
C THR A 188 -0.01 -12.47 -1.04
N GLU A 189 -0.57 -12.76 0.13
CA GLU A 189 -0.48 -14.09 0.74
C GLU A 189 -0.92 -15.18 -0.26
N ASP A 190 -0.17 -16.29 -0.28
CA ASP A 190 -0.34 -17.39 -1.24
C ASP A 190 -0.16 -17.01 -2.73
N LEU A 191 0.34 -15.80 -3.04
CA LEU A 191 0.65 -15.35 -4.40
C LEU A 191 2.04 -14.71 -4.47
N ASP A 192 3.05 -15.56 -4.68
CA ASP A 192 4.40 -15.12 -5.00
C ASP A 192 4.51 -14.61 -6.43
N ARG A 193 5.27 -13.53 -6.63
CA ARG A 193 5.68 -13.08 -7.96
C ARG A 193 6.74 -14.01 -8.54
N VAL A 194 6.68 -14.21 -9.85
CA VAL A 194 7.69 -14.99 -10.60
C VAL A 194 8.77 -14.11 -11.27
N THR A 195 8.64 -12.78 -11.14
CA THR A 195 9.54 -11.80 -11.74
C THR A 195 9.58 -10.52 -10.91
N LEU A 196 10.70 -9.80 -11.00
CA LEU A 196 10.88 -8.48 -10.41
C LEU A 196 10.64 -7.35 -11.41
N LEU A 197 10.24 -7.64 -12.65
CA LEU A 197 9.91 -6.60 -13.63
C LEU A 197 8.58 -5.92 -13.29
N LEU A 198 8.37 -4.72 -13.85
CA LEU A 198 7.04 -4.10 -13.85
C LEU A 198 6.03 -5.03 -14.56
N PRO A 199 4.79 -5.17 -14.04
CA PRO A 199 3.78 -6.03 -14.66
C PRO A 199 3.40 -5.60 -16.07
N GLY A 200 3.21 -6.62 -16.93
CA GLY A 200 2.73 -6.49 -18.31
C GLY A 200 3.41 -5.38 -19.11
N LYS A 201 2.61 -4.42 -19.55
CA LYS A 201 3.01 -3.34 -20.47
C LYS A 201 3.28 -2.00 -19.78
N GLN A 202 3.40 -1.96 -18.45
CA GLN A 202 3.65 -0.69 -17.75
C GLN A 202 4.97 -0.02 -18.18
N GLN A 203 6.05 -0.80 -18.34
CA GLN A 203 7.32 -0.24 -18.85
C GLN A 203 7.16 0.29 -20.29
N ASP A 204 6.42 -0.43 -21.14
CA ASP A 204 6.14 0.00 -22.51
C ASP A 204 5.34 1.33 -22.53
N LEU A 205 4.40 1.51 -21.59
CA LEU A 205 3.65 2.75 -21.39
C LEU A 205 4.58 3.92 -21.03
N VAL A 206 5.49 3.73 -20.07
CA VAL A 206 6.46 4.78 -19.69
C VAL A 206 7.35 5.13 -20.88
N ASN A 207 7.87 4.12 -21.58
CA ASN A 207 8.75 4.30 -22.72
C ASN A 207 8.08 5.04 -23.88
N ILE A 208 6.84 4.69 -24.23
CA ILE A 208 6.14 5.36 -25.32
C ILE A 208 5.84 6.82 -24.97
N ILE A 209 5.40 7.10 -23.73
CA ILE A 209 5.18 8.47 -23.25
C ILE A 209 6.48 9.28 -23.35
N ALA A 210 7.59 8.74 -22.82
CA ALA A 210 8.91 9.36 -22.91
C ALA A 210 9.35 9.59 -24.37
N SER A 211 8.96 8.74 -25.32
CA SER A 211 9.33 8.91 -26.73
C SER A 211 8.55 10.00 -27.46
N VAL A 212 7.33 10.32 -27.02
CA VAL A 212 6.42 11.24 -27.73
C VAL A 212 6.29 12.61 -27.07
N THR A 213 6.66 12.73 -25.79
CA THR A 213 6.62 14.00 -25.06
C THR A 213 8.03 14.53 -24.79
N LYS A 214 8.19 15.85 -24.87
CA LYS A 214 9.39 16.56 -24.38
C LYS A 214 9.20 17.07 -22.95
N LYS A 215 8.05 16.79 -22.34
CA LYS A 215 7.71 17.20 -20.99
C LYS A 215 8.43 16.29 -19.98
N PRO A 216 8.91 16.82 -18.86
CA PRO A 216 9.56 16.02 -17.84
C PRO A 216 8.57 15.00 -17.25
N ILE A 217 9.05 13.78 -17.03
CA ILE A 217 8.27 12.68 -16.44
C ILE A 217 8.74 12.42 -15.00
N VAL A 218 7.77 12.33 -14.09
CA VAL A 218 7.96 11.80 -12.74
C VAL A 218 7.36 10.40 -12.69
N LEU A 219 8.19 9.39 -12.44
CA LEU A 219 7.76 8.01 -12.28
C LEU A 219 7.55 7.71 -10.79
N VAL A 220 6.32 7.39 -10.41
CA VAL A 220 5.97 7.00 -9.03
C VAL A 220 5.70 5.50 -9.01
N ILE A 221 6.45 4.78 -8.19
CA ILE A 221 6.36 3.33 -8.01
C ILE A 221 5.57 3.03 -6.74
N THR A 222 4.49 2.28 -6.92
CA THR A 222 3.64 1.73 -5.85
C THR A 222 3.91 0.23 -5.68
N GLY A 223 3.57 -0.32 -4.51
CA GLY A 223 3.78 -1.72 -4.19
C GLY A 223 4.84 -1.94 -3.11
N GLY A 224 4.75 -3.09 -2.43
CA GLY A 224 5.64 -3.46 -1.34
C GLY A 224 6.94 -4.09 -1.86
N GLY A 225 6.83 -5.08 -2.73
CA GLY A 225 7.99 -5.77 -3.28
C GLY A 225 8.79 -4.91 -4.27
N PRO A 226 10.11 -5.14 -4.39
CA PRO A 226 10.95 -4.38 -5.31
C PRO A 226 10.56 -4.65 -6.77
N VAL A 227 10.70 -3.62 -7.61
CA VAL A 227 10.57 -3.72 -9.07
C VAL A 227 11.81 -3.16 -9.77
N ASP A 228 12.21 -3.78 -10.88
CA ASP A 228 13.30 -3.32 -11.71
C ASP A 228 12.88 -2.07 -12.48
N VAL A 229 13.48 -0.93 -12.10
CA VAL A 229 13.32 0.37 -12.76
C VAL A 229 14.61 0.84 -13.43
N SER A 230 15.52 -0.08 -13.76
CA SER A 230 16.80 0.23 -14.41
C SER A 230 16.63 0.99 -15.73
N PHE A 231 15.54 0.73 -16.47
CA PHE A 231 15.21 1.46 -17.70
C PHE A 231 15.05 2.97 -17.48
N ALA A 232 14.60 3.40 -16.29
CA ALA A 232 14.41 4.81 -15.95
C ALA A 232 15.68 5.50 -15.44
N LYS A 233 16.67 4.72 -14.97
CA LYS A 233 17.86 5.25 -14.30
C LYS A 233 18.68 6.18 -15.20
N GLN A 234 18.88 5.79 -16.47
CA GLN A 234 19.72 6.54 -17.42
C GLN A 234 18.91 7.35 -18.43
N ASP A 235 17.58 7.23 -18.42
CA ASP A 235 16.72 7.97 -19.33
C ASP A 235 16.47 9.38 -18.78
N THR A 236 17.11 10.38 -19.38
CA THR A 236 17.02 11.80 -18.97
C THR A 236 15.63 12.39 -19.18
N ARG A 237 14.73 11.70 -19.89
CA ARG A 237 13.32 12.12 -20.07
C ARG A 237 12.49 11.83 -18.81
N ILE A 238 12.95 10.88 -17.99
CA ILE A 238 12.37 10.56 -16.68
C ILE A 238 13.17 11.36 -15.64
N ALA A 239 12.70 12.57 -15.35
CA ALA A 239 13.40 13.51 -14.49
C ALA A 239 13.49 13.02 -13.04
N SER A 240 12.47 12.32 -12.55
CA SER A 240 12.48 11.80 -11.17
C SER A 240 11.81 10.44 -11.06
N VAL A 241 12.27 9.65 -10.09
CA VAL A 241 11.70 8.36 -9.71
C VAL A 241 11.49 8.34 -8.20
N LEU A 242 10.28 8.03 -7.76
CA LEU A 242 9.92 7.86 -6.36
C LEU A 242 9.38 6.46 -6.12
N TRP A 243 9.64 5.88 -4.96
CA TRP A 243 8.91 4.73 -4.44
C TRP A 243 8.07 5.18 -3.24
N ILE A 244 6.77 4.94 -3.30
CA ILE A 244 5.79 5.36 -2.28
C ILE A 244 5.11 4.17 -1.58
N GLY A 245 5.53 2.95 -1.88
CA GLY A 245 5.02 1.74 -1.23
C GLY A 245 3.51 1.53 -1.42
N TYR A 246 2.85 1.11 -0.34
CA TYR A 246 1.39 1.14 -0.16
C TYR A 246 1.05 2.29 0.80
N PRO A 247 0.74 3.50 0.29
CA PRO A 247 0.68 4.69 1.14
C PRO A 247 -0.66 4.86 1.86
N GLY A 248 -1.53 3.85 1.83
CA GLY A 248 -2.80 3.86 2.56
C GLY A 248 -3.74 4.99 2.15
N GLU A 249 -4.66 5.34 3.05
CA GLU A 249 -5.77 6.25 2.73
C GLU A 249 -5.35 7.71 2.47
N VAL A 250 -4.18 8.11 2.97
CA VAL A 250 -3.66 9.49 2.88
C VAL A 250 -2.57 9.64 1.81
N GLY A 251 -2.20 8.56 1.11
CA GLY A 251 -1.14 8.59 0.11
C GLY A 251 -1.34 9.60 -1.01
N GLY A 252 -2.61 9.77 -1.44
CA GLY A 252 -2.95 10.79 -2.43
C GLY A 252 -2.67 12.21 -1.97
N GLN A 253 -2.85 12.51 -0.67
CA GLN A 253 -2.53 13.82 -0.10
C GLN A 253 -1.01 14.06 -0.04
N VAL A 254 -0.23 13.04 0.33
CA VAL A 254 1.21 13.19 0.59
C VAL A 254 2.03 13.28 -0.70
N LEU A 255 1.63 12.59 -1.78
CA LEU A 255 2.37 12.64 -3.05
C LEU A 255 2.64 14.09 -3.54
N PRO A 256 1.64 15.00 -3.66
CA PRO A 256 1.90 16.38 -4.06
C PRO A 256 2.69 17.17 -3.01
N GLU A 257 2.54 16.90 -1.70
CA GLU A 257 3.37 17.55 -0.67
C GLU A 257 4.86 17.30 -0.95
N ILE A 258 5.22 16.08 -1.36
CA ILE A 258 6.59 15.71 -1.75
C ILE A 258 6.98 16.35 -3.08
N LEU A 259 6.14 16.23 -4.12
CA LEU A 259 6.49 16.77 -5.43
C LEU A 259 6.67 18.30 -5.43
N PHE A 260 5.95 19.03 -4.58
CA PHE A 260 6.03 20.49 -4.46
C PHE A 260 6.90 20.98 -3.30
N GLY A 261 7.56 20.06 -2.57
CA GLY A 261 8.53 20.41 -1.53
C GLY A 261 7.93 20.96 -0.24
N GLU A 262 6.66 20.65 0.05
CA GLU A 262 6.08 20.84 1.39
C GLU A 262 6.64 19.82 2.39
N TYR A 263 7.13 18.68 1.89
CA TYR A 263 7.92 17.71 2.63
C TYR A 263 9.13 17.23 1.80
N ASN A 264 10.29 17.12 2.43
CA ASN A 264 11.51 16.61 1.79
C ASN A 264 11.76 15.15 2.24
N PRO A 265 11.63 14.14 1.35
CA PRO A 265 11.84 12.73 1.70
C PRO A 265 13.32 12.35 1.96
N GLY A 266 14.25 13.31 1.91
CA GLY A 266 15.67 13.10 2.16
C GLY A 266 16.24 13.83 3.38
N GLU A 267 15.41 14.48 4.20
CA GLU A 267 15.79 15.08 5.50
C GLU A 267 15.57 14.15 6.68
#